data_AF-A0A420XUV4-F1
#
_entry.id   AF-A0A420XUV4-F1
#
_cell.length_a   1.000
_cell.length_b   1.000
_cell.length_c   1.000
_cell.angle_alpha   90.00
_cell.angle_beta   90.00
_cell.angle_gamma   90.00
#
_symmetry.space_group_name_H-M   'P 1'
#
loop_
_entity.id
_entity.type
_entity.pdbx_description
1 polymer ?
#
loop_
_entity_poly.entity_id
_entity_poly.type
_entity_poly.pdbx_seq_one_letter_code
_entity_poly.pdbx_strand_id
1 'polypeptide(L)'
;MTTTTTGTENPVRTYGNWAVPVSPGLFGLGTLGTVLIFVGLAATVLVQLGRGWVWAGVVLVLFLLVIGGIAKKNRAGRNVWQTSTTRVAWWRGKRKRQHLYLAGTVAPVAFGAARLPGLLARSELFLAQSSTGEHFALLSMPSARHYAVVLRCEPEGSQLVDQDTVDTWVALFGRFLADLAHEPGLEACSVTVETAPDPGTRLAAEIHRQIDPSSPALAQAMLREAAATFPSGSASVRAWVTLTFTARRSATVEDETPLRKGRRAKVSKDAQAVLDLTALERGHDPAAGTDDEDLPSMLPAPAAKPKGVRTAREMAEQIGQRLPGLVAQLRGTGAGAVRAMTPTELAETVRVAYDPAAALALEQAHAAGEDSGVTWETAGPMAQVESWGALRHESAASITWAAISPPAGAVQSSVLGRLLAPHPGLSRKRVTFVYRPFDPATAARIADEAVKTANTVATARRGQPGAADTLALSAARQTAAEQAAGAGLVRQAVLVTATVDDPAQLPAAAEAVDQLGGASRLRLRRCYGSQAASFAAALGVGVVLPKHVVMPDVFRNAL
;
A
#
# COMPACT_ATOMS: atom_id res chain seq x y z
N MET A 1 -16.21 31.85 -51.93
CA MET A 1 -15.61 30.51 -51.81
C MET A 1 -15.01 30.44 -50.42
N THR A 2 -15.82 30.01 -49.44
CA THR A 2 -15.48 30.06 -48.02
C THR A 2 -14.97 28.69 -47.63
N THR A 3 -13.65 28.57 -47.44
CA THR A 3 -13.02 27.36 -46.92
C THR A 3 -13.32 27.24 -45.44
N THR A 4 -14.24 26.32 -45.11
CA THR A 4 -14.48 25.87 -43.74
C THR A 4 -13.28 25.04 -43.30
N THR A 5 -12.43 25.59 -42.44
CA THR A 5 -11.42 24.83 -41.70
C THR A 5 -12.15 23.88 -40.76
N THR A 6 -12.23 22.61 -41.12
CA THR A 6 -12.64 21.54 -40.21
C THR A 6 -11.58 21.40 -39.12
N GLY A 7 -11.81 22.01 -37.96
CA GLY A 7 -11.02 21.73 -36.77
C GLY A 7 -11.14 20.23 -36.45
N THR A 8 -10.02 19.53 -36.49
CA THR A 8 -9.90 18.18 -35.95
C THR A 8 -10.12 18.28 -34.44
N GLU A 9 -11.34 18.03 -33.97
CA GLU A 9 -11.61 17.74 -32.56
C GLU A 9 -10.74 16.55 -32.17
N ASN A 10 -9.69 16.78 -31.39
CA ASN A 10 -8.91 15.71 -30.79
C ASN A 10 -9.87 14.94 -29.87
N PRO A 11 -10.14 13.64 -30.12
CA PRO A 11 -11.04 12.88 -29.29
C PRO A 11 -10.51 12.87 -27.85
N VAL A 12 -11.38 13.17 -26.89
CA VAL A 12 -11.03 13.22 -25.45
C VAL A 12 -10.35 11.91 -25.06
N ARG A 13 -9.09 11.98 -24.63
CA ARG A 13 -8.33 10.80 -24.24
C ARG A 13 -8.99 10.13 -23.05
N THR A 14 -9.14 8.82 -23.16
CA THR A 14 -9.62 7.99 -22.06
C THR A 14 -8.49 7.11 -21.55
N TYR A 15 -8.42 6.99 -20.24
CA TYR A 15 -7.46 6.19 -19.51
C TYR A 15 -8.07 4.86 -19.10
N GLY A 16 -7.25 3.82 -19.01
CA GLY A 16 -7.72 2.46 -18.81
C GLY A 16 -6.61 1.54 -18.30
N ASN A 17 -6.63 0.30 -18.79
CA ASN A 17 -5.65 -0.74 -18.47
C ASN A 17 -5.67 -1.26 -17.01
N TRP A 18 -6.84 -1.24 -16.38
CA TRP A 18 -6.99 -1.93 -15.10
C TRP A 18 -7.28 -3.41 -15.34
N ALA A 19 -6.24 -4.18 -15.65
CA ALA A 19 -6.37 -5.61 -15.86
C ALA A 19 -6.71 -6.32 -14.54
N VAL A 20 -7.87 -6.96 -14.46
CA VAL A 20 -8.14 -7.97 -13.43
C VAL A 20 -7.78 -9.32 -14.04
N PRO A 21 -6.80 -10.06 -13.49
CA PRO A 21 -6.54 -11.40 -13.97
C PRO A 21 -7.80 -12.25 -13.72
N VAL A 22 -8.46 -12.66 -14.80
CA VAL A 22 -9.55 -13.63 -14.72
C VAL A 22 -8.93 -15.01 -14.62
N SER A 23 -9.12 -15.70 -13.49
CA SER A 23 -8.70 -17.09 -13.39
C SER A 23 -9.51 -17.94 -14.36
N PRO A 24 -8.88 -18.72 -15.27
CA PRO A 24 -9.60 -19.58 -16.19
C PRO A 24 -10.40 -20.64 -15.39
N GLY A 25 -11.65 -20.89 -15.77
CA GLY A 25 -12.47 -21.87 -15.06
C GLY A 25 -13.84 -22.07 -15.68
N LEU A 26 -14.42 -23.25 -15.47
CA LEU A 26 -15.75 -23.61 -15.92
C LEU A 26 -16.80 -22.80 -15.14
N PHE A 27 -17.81 -22.27 -15.83
CA PHE A 27 -18.94 -21.55 -15.22
C PHE A 27 -18.56 -20.36 -14.29
N GLY A 28 -17.40 -19.73 -14.50
CA GLY A 28 -16.96 -18.58 -13.69
C GLY A 28 -16.51 -18.92 -12.25
N LEU A 29 -16.25 -20.20 -11.98
CA LEU A 29 -15.82 -20.72 -10.67
C LEU A 29 -14.29 -20.70 -10.48
N GLY A 30 -13.53 -20.25 -11.48
CA GLY A 30 -12.07 -20.29 -11.51
C GLY A 30 -11.51 -21.71 -11.53
N THR A 31 -10.18 -21.83 -11.52
CA THR A 31 -9.47 -23.12 -11.58
C THR A 31 -9.83 -24.01 -10.39
N LEU A 32 -9.84 -23.43 -9.18
CA LEU A 32 -10.10 -24.15 -7.94
C LEU A 32 -11.53 -24.71 -7.88
N GLY A 33 -12.54 -23.93 -8.28
CA GLY A 33 -13.92 -24.41 -8.32
C GLY A 33 -14.14 -25.47 -9.39
N THR A 34 -13.41 -25.39 -10.51
CA THR A 34 -13.43 -26.41 -11.57
C THR A 34 -12.84 -27.73 -11.08
N VAL A 35 -11.69 -27.70 -10.41
CA VAL A 35 -11.09 -28.89 -9.77
C VAL A 35 -12.06 -29.49 -8.75
N LEU A 36 -12.74 -28.66 -7.96
CA LEU A 36 -13.70 -29.12 -6.97
C LEU A 36 -14.90 -29.85 -7.60
N ILE A 37 -15.37 -29.41 -8.76
CA ILE A 37 -16.41 -30.11 -9.53
C ILE A 37 -15.92 -31.50 -9.97
N PHE A 38 -14.73 -31.59 -10.57
CA PHE A 38 -14.18 -32.87 -11.03
C PHE A 38 -13.93 -33.84 -9.87
N VAL A 39 -13.34 -33.37 -8.79
CA VAL A 39 -13.11 -34.18 -7.57
C VAL A 39 -14.44 -34.62 -6.96
N GLY A 40 -15.43 -33.72 -6.88
CA GLY A 40 -16.74 -34.04 -6.36
C GLY A 40 -17.50 -35.07 -7.18
N LEU A 41 -17.44 -34.97 -8.51
CA LEU A 41 -18.02 -35.95 -9.42
C LEU A 41 -17.34 -37.32 -9.27
N ALA A 42 -16.01 -37.35 -9.28
CA ALA A 42 -15.24 -38.59 -9.11
C ALA A 42 -15.53 -39.27 -7.75
N ALA A 43 -15.55 -38.49 -6.66
CA ALA A 43 -15.88 -38.99 -5.33
C ALA A 43 -17.31 -39.54 -5.26
N THR A 44 -18.26 -38.88 -5.92
CA THR A 44 -19.65 -39.34 -6.00
C THR A 44 -19.74 -40.70 -6.70
N VAL A 45 -19.05 -40.88 -7.83
CA VAL A 45 -19.01 -42.14 -8.58
C VAL A 45 -18.34 -43.26 -7.77
N LEU A 46 -17.24 -42.97 -7.06
CA LEU A 46 -16.57 -43.96 -6.20
C LEU A 46 -17.48 -44.43 -5.04
N VAL A 47 -18.20 -43.51 -4.41
CA VAL A 47 -19.14 -43.86 -3.32
C VAL A 47 -20.34 -44.64 -3.85
N GLN A 48 -20.82 -44.33 -5.06
CA GLN A 48 -21.87 -45.09 -5.73
C GLN A 48 -21.46 -46.55 -5.95
N LEU A 49 -20.24 -46.78 -6.42
CA LEU A 49 -19.69 -48.11 -6.67
C LEU A 49 -19.48 -48.93 -5.38
N GLY A 50 -19.08 -48.30 -4.28
CA GLY A 50 -18.75 -49.02 -3.04
C GLY A 50 -19.88 -49.12 -2.00
N ARG A 51 -20.75 -48.11 -1.91
CA ARG A 51 -21.77 -47.96 -0.85
C ARG A 51 -23.19 -47.75 -1.39
N GLY A 52 -23.37 -47.76 -2.71
CA GLY A 52 -24.67 -47.61 -3.36
C GLY A 52 -25.14 -46.15 -3.50
N TRP A 53 -26.29 -46.01 -4.16
CA TRP A 53 -26.79 -44.72 -4.66
C TRP A 53 -27.20 -43.73 -3.55
N VAL A 54 -27.63 -44.21 -2.39
CA VAL A 54 -28.04 -43.35 -1.27
C VAL A 54 -26.88 -42.50 -0.76
N TRP A 55 -25.73 -43.13 -0.48
CA TRP A 55 -24.53 -42.41 -0.01
C TRP A 55 -23.92 -41.54 -1.09
N ALA A 56 -23.98 -41.96 -2.37
CA ALA A 56 -23.58 -41.12 -3.49
C ALA A 56 -24.42 -39.83 -3.56
N GLY A 57 -25.74 -39.94 -3.37
CA GLY A 57 -26.65 -38.81 -3.30
C GLY A 57 -26.28 -37.81 -2.18
N VAL A 58 -25.96 -38.29 -0.98
CA VAL A 58 -25.53 -37.43 0.14
C VAL A 58 -24.24 -36.67 -0.19
N VAL A 59 -23.25 -37.35 -0.77
CA VAL A 59 -21.97 -36.74 -1.17
C VAL A 59 -22.18 -35.70 -2.27
N LEU A 60 -23.01 -36.00 -3.27
CA LEU A 60 -23.35 -35.07 -4.34
C LEU A 60 -24.02 -33.80 -3.80
N VAL A 61 -25.00 -33.94 -2.88
CA VAL A 61 -25.67 -32.80 -2.24
C VAL A 61 -24.68 -31.94 -1.45
N LEU A 62 -23.76 -32.56 -0.70
CA LEU A 62 -22.70 -31.83 0.01
C LEU A 62 -21.81 -31.04 -0.95
N PHE A 63 -21.36 -31.63 -2.06
CA PHE A 63 -20.56 -30.93 -3.07
C PHE A 63 -21.34 -29.79 -3.73
N LEU A 64 -22.61 -30.00 -4.07
CA LEU A 64 -23.48 -28.96 -4.63
C LEU A 64 -23.69 -27.81 -3.65
N LEU A 65 -23.81 -28.07 -2.34
CA LEU A 65 -23.88 -27.03 -1.32
C LEU A 65 -22.56 -26.24 -1.21
N VAL A 66 -21.42 -26.92 -1.26
CA VAL A 66 -20.10 -26.27 -1.24
C VAL A 66 -19.92 -25.39 -2.48
N ILE A 67 -20.21 -25.93 -3.67
CA ILE A 67 -20.13 -25.22 -4.96
C ILE A 67 -21.13 -24.07 -4.98
N GLY A 68 -22.37 -24.27 -4.54
CA GLY A 68 -23.39 -23.22 -4.43
C GLY A 68 -22.95 -22.07 -3.51
N GLY A 69 -22.27 -22.40 -2.41
CA GLY A 69 -21.66 -21.40 -1.51
C GLY A 69 -20.49 -20.64 -2.13
N ILE A 70 -19.72 -21.26 -3.04
CA ILE A 70 -18.64 -20.62 -3.82
C ILE A 70 -19.22 -19.74 -4.94
N ALA A 71 -20.23 -20.25 -5.65
CA ALA A 71 -20.87 -19.58 -6.78
C ALA A 71 -21.63 -18.32 -6.34
N LYS A 72 -22.28 -18.37 -5.18
CA LYS A 72 -23.01 -17.23 -4.62
C LYS A 72 -22.02 -16.18 -4.10
N LYS A 73 -21.67 -15.24 -4.98
CA LYS A 73 -20.93 -14.03 -4.63
C LYS A 73 -21.93 -13.00 -4.08
N ASN A 74 -21.62 -12.44 -2.91
CA ASN A 74 -22.43 -11.35 -2.37
C ASN A 74 -22.27 -10.07 -3.23
N ARG A 75 -23.06 -9.01 -2.94
CA ARG A 75 -22.79 -7.66 -3.48
C ARG A 75 -21.36 -7.20 -3.15
N ALA A 76 -20.72 -7.89 -2.20
CA ALA A 76 -19.33 -7.81 -1.78
C ALA A 76 -18.31 -8.72 -2.52
N GLY A 77 -18.68 -9.37 -3.65
CA GLY A 77 -17.78 -10.14 -4.54
C GLY A 77 -17.12 -11.35 -3.88
N ARG A 78 -17.34 -11.53 -2.59
CA ARG A 78 -16.85 -12.61 -1.75
C ARG A 78 -17.86 -13.73 -1.76
N ASN A 79 -17.36 -14.95 -1.71
CA ASN A 79 -18.23 -16.10 -1.55
C ASN A 79 -18.73 -16.21 -0.10
N VAL A 80 -19.75 -17.05 0.11
CA VAL A 80 -20.35 -17.24 1.44
C VAL A 80 -19.29 -17.73 2.44
N TRP A 81 -18.42 -18.65 2.01
CA TRP A 81 -17.36 -19.22 2.82
C TRP A 81 -16.35 -18.19 3.32
N GLN A 82 -15.89 -17.27 2.46
CA GLN A 82 -14.99 -16.17 2.80
C GLN A 82 -15.63 -15.23 3.82
N THR A 83 -16.92 -14.94 3.67
CA THR A 83 -17.63 -14.06 4.62
C THR A 83 -17.74 -14.70 5.99
N SER A 84 -18.04 -16.01 6.03
CA SER A 84 -18.12 -16.78 7.27
C SER A 84 -16.76 -16.91 7.96
N THR A 85 -15.68 -17.19 7.23
CA THR A 85 -14.34 -17.29 7.83
C THR A 85 -13.87 -15.96 8.39
N THR A 86 -14.15 -14.83 7.72
CA THR A 86 -13.83 -13.49 8.29
C THR A 86 -14.60 -13.26 9.59
N ARG A 87 -15.90 -13.62 9.65
CA ARG A 87 -16.70 -13.48 10.90
C ARG A 87 -16.17 -14.37 12.02
N VAL A 88 -15.81 -15.61 11.73
CA VAL A 88 -15.25 -16.55 12.72
C VAL A 88 -13.88 -16.05 13.21
N ALA A 89 -13.00 -15.61 12.31
CA ALA A 89 -11.71 -15.04 12.65
C ALA A 89 -11.86 -13.80 13.55
N TRP A 90 -12.77 -12.89 13.18
CA TRP A 90 -13.10 -11.71 13.97
C TRP A 90 -13.63 -12.07 15.35
N TRP A 91 -14.58 -12.98 15.44
CA TRP A 91 -15.14 -13.40 16.72
C TRP A 91 -14.09 -14.05 17.62
N ARG A 92 -13.21 -14.89 17.07
CA ARG A 92 -12.07 -15.45 17.80
C ARG A 92 -11.09 -14.36 18.25
N GLY A 93 -10.79 -13.40 17.39
CA GLY A 93 -9.92 -12.25 17.73
C GLY A 93 -10.53 -11.34 18.79
N LYS A 94 -11.84 -11.10 18.72
CA LYS A 94 -12.59 -10.33 19.71
C LYS A 94 -12.57 -11.01 21.08
N ARG A 95 -12.77 -12.33 21.14
CA ARG A 95 -12.61 -13.13 22.36
C ARG A 95 -11.21 -13.02 22.96
N LYS A 96 -10.19 -12.92 22.11
CA LYS A 96 -8.78 -12.68 22.49
C LYS A 96 -8.43 -11.21 22.71
N ARG A 97 -9.41 -10.29 22.71
CA ARG A 97 -9.24 -8.83 22.86
C ARG A 97 -8.28 -8.18 21.84
N GLN A 98 -8.06 -8.80 20.67
CA GLN A 98 -7.17 -8.26 19.63
C GLN A 98 -7.67 -6.98 18.97
N HIS A 99 -8.98 -6.70 19.09
CA HIS A 99 -9.64 -5.48 18.65
C HIS A 99 -9.40 -4.27 19.56
N LEU A 100 -8.79 -4.48 20.74
CA LEU A 100 -8.44 -3.40 21.66
C LEU A 100 -6.94 -3.16 21.59
N TYR A 101 -6.58 -1.91 21.50
CA TYR A 101 -5.21 -1.46 21.69
C TYR A 101 -5.20 -0.37 22.75
N LEU A 102 -4.27 -0.50 23.68
CA LEU A 102 -3.99 0.46 24.74
C LEU A 102 -2.48 0.63 24.76
N ALA A 103 -2.01 1.87 24.54
CA ALA A 103 -0.64 2.23 24.77
C ALA A 103 -0.32 2.01 26.27
N GLY A 104 0.85 1.47 26.56
CA GLY A 104 1.18 0.95 27.88
C GLY A 104 1.17 2.02 28.97
N THR A 105 0.10 2.09 29.75
CA THR A 105 0.07 2.73 31.08
C THR A 105 0.43 1.74 32.21
N VAL A 106 0.56 0.44 31.91
CA VAL A 106 0.76 -0.64 32.90
C VAL A 106 1.90 -1.62 32.53
N ALA A 107 2.72 -1.31 31.51
CA ALA A 107 3.88 -2.12 31.18
C ALA A 107 5.12 -1.63 31.97
N PRO A 108 5.81 -2.49 32.72
CA PRO A 108 7.13 -2.13 33.23
C PRO A 108 8.06 -2.04 32.01
N VAL A 109 8.82 -0.95 31.92
CA VAL A 109 9.73 -0.60 30.81
C VAL A 109 9.07 0.10 29.61
N ALA A 110 8.46 1.26 29.85
CA ALA A 110 8.73 2.54 29.13
C ALA A 110 7.62 3.55 29.45
N PHE A 111 7.91 4.53 30.32
CA PHE A 111 7.08 5.73 30.41
C PHE A 111 7.01 6.39 29.02
N GLY A 112 5.80 6.69 28.52
CA GLY A 112 5.61 7.68 27.45
C GLY A 112 5.56 7.22 25.99
N ALA A 113 5.73 5.93 25.65
CA ALA A 113 5.71 5.52 24.24
C ALA A 113 4.27 5.23 23.75
N ALA A 114 3.60 6.24 23.19
CA ALA A 114 2.37 6.10 22.40
C ALA A 114 2.64 5.39 21.07
N ARG A 115 3.08 4.12 21.13
CA ARG A 115 3.55 3.41 19.94
C ARG A 115 2.42 3.21 18.94
N LEU A 116 2.79 2.98 17.68
CA LEU A 116 1.82 2.65 16.65
C LEU A 116 1.21 1.26 16.88
N PRO A 117 -0.06 1.05 16.50
CA PRO A 117 -0.71 -0.23 16.71
C PRO A 117 -0.53 -1.19 15.53
N GLY A 118 -0.83 -2.47 15.79
CA GLY A 118 -1.03 -3.48 14.74
C GLY A 118 0.18 -3.69 13.83
N LEU A 119 -0.01 -3.50 12.52
CA LEU A 119 1.01 -3.74 11.49
C LEU A 119 2.25 -2.83 11.64
N LEU A 120 2.08 -1.68 12.29
CA LEU A 120 3.13 -0.69 12.53
C LEU A 120 3.74 -0.79 13.94
N ALA A 121 3.30 -1.75 14.78
CA ALA A 121 3.75 -1.83 16.18
C ALA A 121 5.24 -2.10 16.38
N ARG A 122 5.92 -2.63 15.35
CA ARG A 122 7.36 -2.87 15.35
C ARG A 122 8.10 -1.99 14.34
N SER A 123 7.44 -0.98 13.78
CA SER A 123 8.11 -0.12 12.82
C SER A 123 8.99 0.89 13.55
N GLU A 124 10.14 1.17 12.97
CA GLU A 124 11.16 2.05 13.51
C GLU A 124 11.53 3.08 12.45
N LEU A 125 11.81 4.31 12.88
CA LEU A 125 12.11 5.41 11.97
C LEU A 125 13.57 5.82 12.10
N PHE A 126 14.28 5.80 10.98
CA PHE A 126 15.69 6.17 10.92
C PHE A 126 15.86 7.46 10.14
N LEU A 127 16.81 8.30 10.59
CA LEU A 127 17.31 9.41 9.80
C LEU A 127 18.36 8.87 8.83
N ALA A 128 18.16 9.10 7.54
CA ALA A 128 19.09 8.74 6.48
C ALA A 128 19.46 9.98 5.65
N GLN A 129 20.52 9.87 4.85
CA GLN A 129 21.01 10.94 3.98
C GLN A 129 21.05 10.46 2.53
N SER A 130 20.60 11.32 1.62
CA SER A 130 20.67 11.10 0.17
C SER A 130 22.08 11.39 -0.37
N SER A 131 22.34 11.00 -1.61
CA SER A 131 23.61 11.32 -2.30
C SER A 131 23.83 12.83 -2.51
N THR A 132 22.77 13.64 -2.47
CA THR A 132 22.84 15.11 -2.54
C THR A 132 23.00 15.78 -1.18
N GLY A 133 23.08 14.99 -0.09
CA GLY A 133 23.23 15.50 1.28
C GLY A 133 21.92 15.82 2.01
N GLU A 134 20.77 15.76 1.32
CA GLU A 134 19.46 15.97 1.93
C GLU A 134 19.10 14.82 2.89
N HIS A 135 18.58 15.17 4.06
CA HIS A 135 18.13 14.20 5.05
C HIS A 135 16.70 13.72 4.78
N PHE A 136 16.44 12.45 5.03
CA PHE A 136 15.11 11.87 4.85
C PHE A 136 14.78 10.81 5.90
N ALA A 137 13.49 10.60 6.09
CA ALA A 137 12.93 9.56 6.94
C ALA A 137 12.94 8.21 6.22
N LEU A 138 13.60 7.22 6.83
CA LEU A 138 13.58 5.83 6.39
C LEU A 138 12.81 4.98 7.38
N LEU A 139 11.59 4.58 7.01
CA LEU A 139 10.75 3.74 7.85
C LEU A 139 11.10 2.26 7.67
N SER A 140 11.52 1.59 8.73
CA SER A 140 11.71 0.14 8.75
C SER A 140 10.44 -0.56 9.22
N MET A 141 10.06 -1.62 8.50
CA MET A 141 8.99 -2.54 8.88
C MET A 141 9.57 -3.97 8.98
N PRO A 142 10.12 -4.35 10.15
CA PRO A 142 10.80 -5.64 10.33
C PRO A 142 9.90 -6.85 10.06
N SER A 143 8.60 -6.74 10.32
CA SER A 143 7.62 -7.82 10.12
C SER A 143 7.52 -8.28 8.66
N ALA A 144 7.65 -7.36 7.71
CA ALA A 144 7.69 -7.66 6.27
C ALA A 144 9.12 -7.66 5.71
N ARG A 145 10.13 -7.25 6.49
CA ARG A 145 11.49 -6.94 6.03
C ARG A 145 11.48 -5.88 4.94
N HIS A 146 10.67 -4.84 5.13
CA HIS A 146 10.55 -3.74 4.17
C HIS A 146 11.11 -2.45 4.76
N TYR A 147 11.56 -1.57 3.88
CA TYR A 147 11.91 -0.18 4.19
C TYR A 147 11.12 0.74 3.28
N ALA A 148 10.63 1.86 3.80
CA ALA A 148 9.83 2.82 3.03
C ALA A 148 10.38 4.23 3.17
N VAL A 149 10.35 4.98 2.06
CA VAL A 149 10.63 6.42 2.04
C VAL A 149 9.38 7.15 1.57
N VAL A 150 8.97 8.14 2.34
CA VAL A 150 7.77 8.95 2.07
C VAL A 150 8.20 10.28 1.47
N LEU A 151 7.66 10.60 0.29
CA LEU A 151 7.88 11.82 -0.46
C LEU A 151 6.65 12.71 -0.31
N ARG A 152 6.80 13.89 0.25
CA ARG A 152 5.76 14.91 0.21
C ARG A 152 5.62 15.42 -1.23
N CYS A 153 4.38 15.63 -1.66
CA CYS A 153 4.04 16.19 -2.96
C CYS A 153 3.08 17.37 -2.78
N GLU A 154 3.23 18.38 -3.62
CA GLU A 154 2.36 19.56 -3.68
C GLU A 154 1.75 19.60 -5.08
N PRO A 155 0.74 18.76 -5.35
CA PRO A 155 0.24 18.53 -6.70
C PRO A 155 -0.35 19.81 -7.27
N GLU A 156 -0.07 20.05 -8.55
CA GLU A 156 -0.62 21.18 -9.27
C GLU A 156 -2.12 20.94 -9.48
N GLY A 157 -2.95 21.90 -9.08
CA GLY A 157 -4.39 21.82 -9.27
C GLY A 157 -4.74 21.74 -10.75
N SER A 158 -5.73 20.93 -11.12
CA SER A 158 -6.16 20.78 -12.51
C SER A 158 -7.08 21.90 -13.01
N GLN A 159 -7.24 22.98 -12.24
CA GLN A 159 -8.08 24.11 -12.63
C GLN A 159 -7.28 25.02 -13.57
N LEU A 160 -7.87 25.37 -14.71
CA LEU A 160 -7.26 26.23 -15.74
C LEU A 160 -6.04 25.62 -16.45
N VAL A 161 -5.88 24.30 -16.42
CA VAL A 161 -4.83 23.58 -17.15
C VAL A 161 -5.44 22.94 -18.40
N ASP A 162 -4.76 23.10 -19.54
CA ASP A 162 -5.19 22.51 -20.80
C ASP A 162 -5.13 20.97 -20.75
N GLN A 163 -6.05 20.31 -21.47
CA GLN A 163 -6.14 18.86 -21.49
C GLN A 163 -4.85 18.18 -21.99
N ASP A 164 -4.14 18.81 -22.92
CA ASP A 164 -2.86 18.29 -23.43
C ASP A 164 -1.79 18.20 -22.33
N THR A 165 -1.73 19.20 -21.44
CA THR A 165 -0.81 19.19 -20.29
C THR A 165 -1.20 18.09 -19.30
N VAL A 166 -2.50 17.93 -19.03
CA VAL A 166 -3.01 16.83 -18.20
C VAL A 166 -2.62 15.48 -18.81
N ASP A 167 -2.75 15.34 -20.12
CA ASP A 167 -2.40 14.12 -20.83
C ASP A 167 -0.89 13.83 -20.79
N THR A 168 -0.05 14.87 -20.87
CA THR A 168 1.40 14.75 -20.65
C THR A 168 1.71 14.29 -19.23
N TRP A 169 1.09 14.87 -18.20
CA TRP A 169 1.29 14.46 -16.81
C TRP A 169 0.89 13.01 -16.58
N VAL A 170 -0.26 12.57 -17.11
CA VAL A 170 -0.69 11.17 -16.98
C VAL A 170 0.27 10.23 -17.72
N ALA A 171 0.77 10.62 -18.91
CA ALA A 171 1.77 9.84 -19.63
C ALA A 171 3.09 9.71 -18.85
N LEU A 172 3.58 10.81 -18.27
CA LEU A 172 4.80 10.82 -17.45
C LEU A 172 4.61 10.01 -16.17
N PHE A 173 3.44 10.06 -15.54
CA PHE A 173 3.13 9.21 -14.39
C PHE A 173 3.11 7.72 -14.77
N GLY A 174 2.53 7.38 -15.92
CA GLY A 174 2.57 6.02 -16.46
C GLY A 174 4.00 5.55 -16.72
N ARG A 175 4.86 6.43 -17.24
CA ARG A 175 6.28 6.15 -17.44
C ARG A 175 7.03 5.94 -16.13
N PHE A 176 6.81 6.81 -15.15
CA PHE A 176 7.36 6.66 -13.80
C PHE A 176 7.01 5.28 -13.21
N LEU A 177 5.75 4.85 -13.29
CA LEU A 177 5.33 3.52 -12.82
C LEU A 177 6.01 2.37 -13.58
N ALA A 178 6.29 2.55 -14.87
CA ALA A 178 7.02 1.56 -15.68
C ALA A 178 8.51 1.49 -15.31
N ASP A 179 9.14 2.63 -15.05
CA ASP A 179 10.55 2.69 -14.63
C ASP A 179 10.73 2.08 -13.23
N LEU A 180 9.75 2.26 -12.33
CA LEU A 180 9.70 1.60 -11.03
C LEU A 180 9.73 0.05 -11.11
N ALA A 181 9.32 -0.57 -12.22
CA ALA A 181 9.46 -2.02 -12.40
C ALA A 181 10.92 -2.50 -12.50
N HIS A 182 11.82 -1.59 -12.86
CA HIS A 182 13.25 -1.85 -12.99
C HIS A 182 14.02 -1.48 -11.71
N GLU A 183 13.36 -0.84 -10.74
CA GLU A 183 13.99 -0.42 -9.50
C GLU A 183 14.34 -1.61 -8.60
N PRO A 184 15.64 -1.84 -8.31
CA PRO A 184 16.06 -2.97 -7.49
C PRO A 184 15.39 -2.98 -6.12
N GLY A 185 14.69 -4.08 -5.85
CA GLY A 185 14.05 -4.34 -4.57
C GLY A 185 12.76 -3.55 -4.32
N LEU A 186 12.23 -2.80 -5.28
CA LEU A 186 10.95 -2.12 -5.09
C LEU A 186 9.79 -3.15 -5.04
N GLU A 187 8.95 -3.05 -4.01
CA GLU A 187 7.80 -3.94 -3.80
C GLU A 187 6.45 -3.24 -4.03
N ALA A 188 6.40 -1.94 -3.73
CA ALA A 188 5.22 -1.11 -3.92
C ALA A 188 5.57 0.38 -4.00
N CYS A 189 4.72 1.12 -4.70
CA CYS A 189 4.62 2.58 -4.68
C CYS A 189 3.20 2.94 -4.26
N SER A 190 3.00 3.74 -3.22
CA SER A 190 1.68 4.22 -2.84
C SER A 190 1.54 5.72 -3.01
N VAL A 191 0.46 6.17 -3.64
CA VAL A 191 0.10 7.59 -3.77
C VAL A 191 -1.08 7.87 -2.87
N THR A 192 -0.93 8.80 -1.93
CA THR A 192 -1.97 9.14 -0.97
C THR A 192 -2.33 10.61 -1.10
N VAL A 193 -3.64 10.87 -1.20
CA VAL A 193 -4.21 12.21 -1.16
C VAL A 193 -5.14 12.29 0.04
N GLU A 194 -4.89 13.24 0.92
CA GLU A 194 -5.67 13.49 2.11
C GLU A 194 -6.28 14.89 2.05
N THR A 195 -7.56 14.95 2.36
CA THR A 195 -8.33 16.20 2.44
C THR A 195 -8.91 16.35 3.83
N ALA A 196 -8.78 17.54 4.39
CA ALA A 196 -9.36 17.92 5.68
C ALA A 196 -9.74 19.41 5.64
N PRO A 197 -10.73 19.86 6.43
CA PRO A 197 -10.95 21.27 6.67
C PRO A 197 -9.64 21.96 7.07
N ASP A 198 -9.41 23.16 6.56
CA ASP A 198 -8.29 23.98 6.97
C ASP A 198 -8.59 24.55 8.37
N PRO A 199 -7.71 24.36 9.37
CA PRO A 199 -7.87 25.01 10.67
C PRO A 199 -7.82 26.55 10.58
N GLY A 200 -7.33 27.10 9.46
CA GLY A 200 -7.25 28.53 9.16
C GLY A 200 -6.14 29.28 9.89
N THR A 201 -5.37 28.58 10.73
CA THR A 201 -4.21 29.14 11.43
C THR A 201 -3.04 29.42 10.50
N ARG A 202 -2.92 28.69 9.38
CA ARG A 202 -1.82 28.88 8.42
C ARG A 202 -1.84 30.27 7.78
N LEU A 203 -2.97 30.68 7.25
CA LEU A 203 -3.14 32.00 6.65
C LEU A 203 -2.96 33.09 7.70
N ALA A 204 -3.52 32.90 8.90
CA ALA A 204 -3.37 33.84 10.00
C ALA A 204 -1.91 34.02 10.42
N ALA A 205 -1.14 32.92 10.52
CA ALA A 205 0.29 32.95 10.84
C ALA A 205 1.11 33.61 9.73
N GLU A 206 0.82 33.32 8.46
CA GLU A 206 1.53 33.92 7.33
C GLU A 206 1.27 35.42 7.23
N ILE A 207 0.01 35.84 7.41
CA ILE A 207 -0.36 37.25 7.50
C ILE A 207 0.39 37.92 8.66
N HIS A 208 0.38 37.32 9.85
CA HIS A 208 1.06 37.89 11.01
C HIS A 208 2.58 38.04 10.79
N ARG A 209 3.19 37.10 10.06
CA ARG A 209 4.62 37.10 9.73
C ARG A 209 4.99 38.10 8.65
N GLN A 210 4.12 38.34 7.67
CA GLN A 210 4.40 39.22 6.52
C GLN A 210 3.85 40.65 6.65
N ILE A 211 3.02 40.96 7.65
CA ILE A 211 2.55 42.34 7.86
C ILE A 211 3.76 43.25 8.15
N ASP A 212 4.01 44.19 7.25
CA ASP A 212 4.94 45.30 7.48
C ASP A 212 4.35 46.24 8.56
N PRO A 213 5.04 46.47 9.68
CA PRO A 213 4.57 47.37 10.74
C PRO A 213 4.33 48.81 10.27
N SER A 214 4.97 49.25 9.19
CA SER A 214 4.82 50.59 8.60
C SER A 214 3.61 50.73 7.66
N SER A 215 2.90 49.63 7.37
CA SER A 215 1.73 49.63 6.48
C SER A 215 0.54 50.40 7.08
N PRO A 216 -0.34 51.01 6.24
CA PRO A 216 -1.51 51.74 6.72
C PRO A 216 -2.42 50.92 7.65
N ALA A 217 -2.94 51.54 8.71
CA ALA A 217 -3.73 50.86 9.74
C ALA A 217 -4.97 50.12 9.19
N LEU A 218 -5.60 50.67 8.15
CA LEU A 218 -6.73 50.03 7.47
C LEU A 218 -6.33 48.71 6.80
N ALA A 219 -5.18 48.66 6.13
CA ALA A 219 -4.70 47.44 5.48
C ALA A 219 -4.37 46.36 6.51
N GLN A 220 -3.75 46.74 7.64
CA GLN A 220 -3.52 45.82 8.76
C GLN A 220 -4.84 45.27 9.35
N ALA A 221 -5.85 46.14 9.51
CA ALA A 221 -7.16 45.73 10.00
C ALA A 221 -7.85 44.76 9.04
N MET A 222 -7.84 45.06 7.73
CA MET A 222 -8.40 44.17 6.71
C MET A 222 -7.70 42.80 6.66
N LEU A 223 -6.36 42.78 6.76
CA LEU A 223 -5.60 41.52 6.80
C LEU A 223 -5.91 40.70 8.06
N ARG A 224 -6.05 41.34 9.23
CA ARG A 224 -6.45 40.66 10.47
C ARG A 224 -7.90 40.15 10.43
N GLU A 225 -8.81 40.91 9.84
CA GLU A 225 -10.21 40.50 9.65
C GLU A 225 -10.31 39.33 8.67
N ALA A 226 -9.57 39.37 7.56
CA ALA A 226 -9.46 38.26 6.62
C ALA A 226 -8.93 37.01 7.32
N ALA A 227 -7.85 37.13 8.10
CA ALA A 227 -7.31 36.01 8.89
C ALA A 227 -8.33 35.39 9.87
N ALA A 228 -9.21 36.20 10.45
CA ALA A 228 -10.24 35.74 11.39
C ALA A 228 -11.47 35.10 10.70
N THR A 229 -11.79 35.53 9.47
CA THR A 229 -13.03 35.17 8.77
C THR A 229 -12.83 34.09 7.70
N PHE A 230 -11.64 34.00 7.10
CA PHE A 230 -11.31 32.99 6.09
C PHE A 230 -11.24 31.52 6.56
N PRO A 231 -10.96 31.19 7.84
CA PRO A 231 -10.89 29.80 8.33
C PRO A 231 -12.14 28.96 8.05
N SER A 232 -13.31 29.59 7.83
CA SER A 232 -14.60 28.89 7.74
C SER A 232 -14.91 28.25 6.38
N GLY A 233 -13.95 28.12 5.44
CA GLY A 233 -14.28 27.57 4.11
C GLY A 233 -13.16 26.98 3.24
N SER A 234 -11.88 27.12 3.59
CA SER A 234 -10.80 26.44 2.86
C SER A 234 -10.61 25.00 3.32
N ALA A 235 -10.13 24.15 2.42
CA ALA A 235 -9.78 22.78 2.74
C ALA A 235 -8.31 22.55 2.39
N SER A 236 -7.60 21.90 3.31
CA SER A 236 -6.23 21.48 3.07
C SER A 236 -6.23 20.18 2.26
N VAL A 237 -5.42 20.18 1.19
CA VAL A 237 -5.10 18.97 0.42
C VAL A 237 -3.64 18.67 0.66
N ARG A 238 -3.34 17.47 1.17
CA ARG A 238 -1.98 16.96 1.36
C ARG A 238 -1.81 15.75 0.46
N ALA A 239 -0.71 15.67 -0.27
CA ALA A 239 -0.39 14.49 -1.06
C ALA A 239 1.01 13.98 -0.71
N TRP A 240 1.18 12.66 -0.76
CA TRP A 240 2.49 12.04 -0.63
C TRP A 240 2.58 10.74 -1.42
N VAL A 241 3.79 10.44 -1.86
CA VAL A 241 4.15 9.21 -2.57
C VAL A 241 5.15 8.43 -1.74
N THR A 242 4.91 7.15 -1.52
CA THR A 242 5.78 6.31 -0.71
C THR A 242 6.32 5.15 -1.52
N LEU A 243 7.64 5.01 -1.52
CA LEU A 243 8.34 3.93 -2.20
C LEU A 243 8.77 2.90 -1.14
N THR A 244 8.32 1.67 -1.31
CA THR A 244 8.59 0.56 -0.38
C THR A 244 9.52 -0.46 -1.02
N PHE A 245 10.63 -0.75 -0.36
CA PHE A 245 11.67 -1.65 -0.82
C PHE A 245 11.78 -2.89 0.10
N THR A 246 12.07 -4.04 -0.47
CA THR A 246 12.41 -5.25 0.29
C THR A 246 13.88 -5.25 0.70
N ALA A 247 14.13 -5.63 1.95
CA ALA A 247 15.48 -5.88 2.45
C ALA A 247 16.02 -7.24 2.00
N ARG A 248 15.20 -8.11 1.41
CA ARG A 248 15.66 -9.40 0.91
C ARG A 248 16.59 -9.20 -0.28
N ARG A 249 17.74 -9.87 -0.28
CA ARG A 249 18.62 -9.92 -1.45
C ARG A 249 17.95 -10.79 -2.52
N SER A 250 17.75 -10.23 -3.71
CA SER A 250 17.29 -10.99 -4.88
C SER A 250 18.41 -11.93 -5.32
N ALA A 251 18.09 -13.19 -5.61
CA ALA A 251 19.08 -14.22 -5.98
C ALA A 251 19.77 -13.97 -7.33
N THR A 252 19.32 -12.99 -8.11
CA THR A 252 19.54 -12.95 -9.56
C THR A 252 20.74 -12.13 -10.05
N VAL A 253 21.63 -11.62 -9.18
CA VAL A 253 22.77 -10.80 -9.64
C VAL A 253 24.13 -11.19 -9.05
N GLU A 254 24.20 -11.95 -7.95
CA GLU A 254 25.49 -12.32 -7.32
C GLU A 254 25.92 -13.79 -7.51
N ASP A 255 25.02 -14.69 -7.95
CA ASP A 255 25.35 -16.12 -8.13
C ASP A 255 25.97 -16.47 -9.50
N GLU A 256 26.22 -15.48 -10.38
CA GLU A 256 26.98 -15.68 -11.63
C GLU A 256 28.49 -15.47 -11.48
N THR A 257 29.04 -15.79 -10.30
CA THR A 257 30.43 -16.29 -10.30
C THR A 257 30.34 -17.73 -10.76
N PRO A 258 30.85 -18.13 -11.94
CA PRO A 258 30.75 -19.52 -12.36
C PRO A 258 31.45 -20.36 -11.30
N LEU A 259 30.66 -21.10 -10.52
CA LEU A 259 31.15 -22.18 -9.67
C LEU A 259 31.88 -23.13 -10.61
N ARG A 260 33.20 -22.95 -10.69
CA ARG A 260 34.14 -23.98 -11.09
C ARG A 260 33.79 -25.17 -10.22
N LYS A 261 33.11 -26.16 -10.80
CA LYS A 261 32.77 -27.45 -10.19
C LYS A 261 34.08 -28.15 -9.85
N GLY A 262 34.73 -27.72 -8.77
CA GLY A 262 35.72 -28.50 -8.07
C GLY A 262 34.96 -29.60 -7.35
N ARG A 263 35.15 -30.85 -7.81
CA ARG A 263 34.83 -32.05 -7.03
C ARG A 263 35.22 -31.79 -5.58
N ARG A 264 34.27 -31.90 -4.65
CA ARG A 264 34.58 -32.01 -3.22
C ARG A 264 35.41 -33.28 -3.05
N ALA A 265 36.73 -33.13 -3.01
CA ALA A 265 37.62 -34.17 -2.53
C ALA A 265 37.35 -34.32 -1.04
N LYS A 266 36.91 -35.52 -0.64
CA LYS A 266 36.77 -35.92 0.75
C LYS A 266 38.18 -35.91 1.35
N VAL A 267 38.52 -34.91 2.16
CA VAL A 267 39.76 -34.90 2.93
C VAL A 267 39.66 -36.04 3.94
N SER A 268 40.57 -37.02 3.87
CA SER A 268 40.58 -38.15 4.80
C SER A 268 40.98 -37.67 6.20
N LYS A 269 40.47 -38.37 7.22
CA LYS A 269 40.70 -38.08 8.64
C LYS A 269 42.21 -38.05 8.99
N ASP A 270 43.03 -38.73 8.21
CA ASP A 270 44.48 -38.85 8.43
C ASP A 270 45.25 -37.59 8.01
N ALA A 271 44.74 -36.83 7.03
CA ALA A 271 45.35 -35.56 6.62
C ALA A 271 45.10 -34.44 7.65
N GLN A 272 44.00 -34.52 8.39
CA GLN A 272 43.67 -33.58 9.47
C GLN A 272 44.62 -33.78 10.68
N ALA A 273 44.99 -35.03 10.97
CA ALA A 273 45.90 -35.35 12.08
C ALA A 273 47.35 -34.86 11.84
N VAL A 274 47.80 -34.80 10.59
CA VAL A 274 49.13 -34.29 10.22
C VAL A 274 49.21 -32.75 10.34
N LEU A 275 48.09 -32.05 10.07
CA LEU A 275 47.97 -30.60 10.22
C LEU A 275 47.91 -30.15 11.68
N ASP A 276 47.28 -30.93 12.55
CA ASP A 276 47.24 -30.66 14.00
C ASP A 276 48.60 -30.91 14.67
N LEU A 277 49.41 -31.87 14.17
CA LEU A 277 50.78 -32.07 14.66
C LEU A 277 51.73 -30.92 14.28
N THR A 278 51.55 -30.31 13.11
CA THR A 278 52.38 -29.16 12.66
C THR A 278 52.01 -27.84 13.34
N ALA A 279 50.86 -27.79 14.03
CA ALA A 279 50.46 -26.65 14.84
C ALA A 279 51.06 -26.68 16.27
N LEU A 280 51.56 -27.83 16.72
CA LEU A 280 52.20 -28.02 18.04
C LEU A 280 53.70 -27.69 18.07
N GLU A 281 54.36 -27.52 16.92
CA GLU A 281 55.79 -27.17 16.84
C GLU A 281 56.08 -25.66 16.82
N ARG A 282 55.05 -24.80 16.81
CA ARG A 282 55.22 -23.35 16.97
C ARG A 282 54.85 -22.93 18.39
N GLY A 283 55.85 -23.03 19.27
CA GLY A 283 55.78 -22.56 20.65
C GLY A 283 55.44 -21.07 20.72
N HIS A 284 54.34 -20.75 21.39
CA HIS A 284 54.09 -19.44 21.98
C HIS A 284 53.54 -19.67 23.39
N ASP A 285 54.30 -19.18 24.36
CA ASP A 285 54.21 -19.44 25.80
C ASP A 285 53.00 -18.72 26.43
N PRO A 286 52.12 -19.37 27.23
CA PRO A 286 50.98 -18.71 27.85
C PRO A 286 51.31 -18.35 29.30
N ALA A 287 51.87 -17.16 29.52
CA ALA A 287 51.99 -16.59 30.86
C ALA A 287 52.05 -15.06 30.84
N ALA A 288 50.89 -14.40 30.78
CA ALA A 288 50.69 -13.06 31.30
C ALA A 288 49.20 -12.87 31.59
N GLY A 289 48.84 -12.86 32.87
CA GLY A 289 47.49 -12.62 33.34
C GLY A 289 47.12 -11.13 33.24
N THR A 290 45.84 -10.89 32.99
CA THR A 290 45.10 -9.77 33.58
C THR A 290 43.75 -10.35 33.98
N ASP A 291 43.57 -10.51 35.28
CA ASP A 291 42.29 -10.77 35.92
C ASP A 291 41.42 -9.51 35.77
N ASP A 292 40.31 -9.63 35.04
CA ASP A 292 39.12 -8.81 35.24
C ASP A 292 37.90 -9.71 35.05
N GLU A 293 36.98 -9.63 36.01
CA GLU A 293 35.83 -10.50 36.20
C GLU A 293 34.84 -10.49 35.02
N ASP A 294 34.79 -11.58 34.25
CA ASP A 294 33.66 -11.87 33.35
C ASP A 294 32.76 -12.95 33.98
N LEU A 295 31.72 -12.51 34.70
CA LEU A 295 30.56 -13.33 35.01
C LEU A 295 29.93 -13.86 33.70
N PRO A 296 29.58 -15.16 33.60
CA PRO A 296 28.95 -15.69 32.40
C PRO A 296 27.60 -14.98 32.16
N SER A 297 27.56 -14.17 31.10
CA SER A 297 26.34 -13.54 30.58
C SER A 297 25.27 -14.61 30.36
N MET A 298 24.27 -14.65 31.25
CA MET A 298 23.06 -15.47 31.09
C MET A 298 22.08 -14.89 30.05
N LEU A 299 22.51 -13.92 29.24
CA LEU A 299 21.67 -13.39 28.16
C LEU A 299 21.87 -14.25 26.90
N PRO A 300 20.78 -14.71 26.26
CA PRO A 300 20.89 -15.45 25.01
C PRO A 300 21.62 -14.60 23.98
N ALA A 301 22.62 -15.18 23.32
CA ALA A 301 23.35 -14.55 22.24
C ALA A 301 22.38 -13.91 21.22
N PRO A 302 22.65 -12.69 20.73
CA PRO A 302 21.78 -12.03 19.76
C PRO A 302 21.57 -12.95 18.56
N ALA A 303 20.30 -13.15 18.20
CA ALA A 303 19.90 -14.08 17.15
C ALA A 303 20.75 -13.89 15.89
N ALA A 304 21.34 -14.99 15.39
CA ALA A 304 22.20 -14.99 14.22
C ALA A 304 21.53 -14.24 13.05
N LYS A 305 22.28 -13.32 12.43
CA LYS A 305 21.80 -12.50 11.29
C LYS A 305 21.20 -13.42 10.22
N PRO A 306 19.93 -13.22 9.82
CA PRO A 306 19.34 -14.04 8.77
C PRO A 306 20.12 -13.83 7.47
N LYS A 307 20.74 -14.90 6.94
CA LYS A 307 21.45 -14.87 5.65
C LYS A 307 20.52 -14.30 4.56
N GLY A 308 21.02 -13.34 3.78
CA GLY A 308 20.30 -12.77 2.64
C GLY A 308 19.34 -11.60 2.95
N VAL A 309 19.45 -10.95 4.11
CA VAL A 309 18.69 -9.73 4.45
C VAL A 309 19.66 -8.55 4.61
N ARG A 310 19.39 -7.45 3.91
CA ARG A 310 20.15 -6.20 4.01
C ARG A 310 19.88 -5.49 5.34
N THR A 311 20.89 -4.82 5.88
CA THR A 311 20.77 -4.03 7.11
C THR A 311 20.09 -2.68 6.85
N ALA A 312 19.65 -1.98 7.89
CA ALA A 312 19.08 -0.64 7.76
C ALA A 312 20.05 0.34 7.10
N ARG A 313 21.34 0.26 7.44
CA ARG A 313 22.40 1.10 6.87
C ARG A 313 22.59 0.82 5.38
N GLU A 314 22.69 -0.46 4.99
CA GLU A 314 22.80 -0.85 3.58
C GLU A 314 21.59 -0.35 2.76
N MET A 315 20.39 -0.45 3.33
CA MET A 315 19.16 0.05 2.69
C MET A 315 19.15 1.57 2.58
N ALA A 316 19.58 2.28 3.64
CA ALA A 316 19.68 3.74 3.65
C ALA A 316 20.65 4.24 2.56
N GLU A 317 21.83 3.64 2.45
CA GLU A 317 22.83 3.98 1.43
C GLU A 317 22.30 3.70 0.00
N GLN A 318 21.73 2.51 -0.23
CA GLN A 318 21.22 2.13 -1.56
C GLN A 318 20.02 2.98 -2.01
N ILE A 319 19.10 3.29 -1.09
CA ILE A 319 17.95 4.15 -1.40
C ILE A 319 18.40 5.60 -1.56
N GLY A 320 19.26 6.09 -0.65
CA GLY A 320 19.78 7.46 -0.66
C GLY A 320 20.51 7.82 -1.95
N GLN A 321 21.23 6.87 -2.56
CA GLN A 321 21.90 7.07 -3.86
C GLN A 321 20.93 7.29 -5.03
N ARG A 322 19.77 6.62 -5.01
CA ARG A 322 18.79 6.64 -6.11
C ARG A 322 17.67 7.66 -5.90
N LEU A 323 17.46 8.08 -4.66
CA LEU A 323 16.36 8.96 -4.26
C LEU A 323 16.26 10.25 -5.09
N PRO A 324 17.36 10.98 -5.40
CA PRO A 324 17.27 12.20 -6.21
C PRO A 324 16.70 11.95 -7.62
N GLY A 325 17.07 10.83 -8.25
CA GLY A 325 16.54 10.45 -9.57
C GLY A 325 15.04 10.14 -9.53
N LEU A 326 14.59 9.43 -8.49
CA LEU A 326 13.19 9.11 -8.26
C LEU A 326 12.34 10.38 -8.00
N VAL A 327 12.88 11.31 -7.20
CA VAL A 327 12.26 12.62 -6.94
C VAL A 327 12.16 13.44 -8.23
N ALA A 328 13.22 13.48 -9.05
CA ALA A 328 13.24 14.21 -10.30
C ALA A 328 12.19 13.67 -11.30
N GLN A 329 12.07 12.35 -11.43
CA GLN A 329 11.04 11.73 -12.28
C GLN A 329 9.63 12.11 -11.82
N LEU A 330 9.38 12.06 -10.51
CA LEU A 330 8.05 12.34 -9.96
C LEU A 330 7.61 13.79 -10.18
N ARG A 331 8.53 14.78 -10.11
CA ARG A 331 8.23 16.20 -10.39
C ARG A 331 7.62 16.42 -11.79
N GLY A 332 8.03 15.63 -12.79
CA GLY A 332 7.49 15.72 -14.15
C GLY A 332 6.03 15.25 -14.29
N THR A 333 5.47 14.58 -13.28
CA THR A 333 4.16 13.91 -13.36
C THR A 333 2.97 14.78 -12.95
N GLY A 334 3.19 16.08 -12.70
CA GLY A 334 2.18 16.97 -12.10
C GLY A 334 2.11 16.88 -10.56
N ALA A 335 3.03 16.14 -9.93
CA ALA A 335 3.16 16.07 -8.47
C ALA A 335 3.69 17.36 -7.82
N GLY A 336 4.03 18.37 -8.64
CA GLY A 336 4.55 19.67 -8.25
C GLY A 336 5.84 19.57 -7.43
N ALA A 337 5.92 20.29 -6.32
CA ALA A 337 7.07 20.24 -5.44
C ALA A 337 7.15 18.87 -4.74
N VAL A 338 8.25 18.14 -5.01
CA VAL A 338 8.51 16.82 -4.41
C VAL A 338 9.78 16.88 -3.57
N ARG A 339 9.68 16.42 -2.32
CA ARG A 339 10.82 16.19 -1.43
C ARG A 339 10.57 15.03 -0.47
N ALA A 340 11.63 14.41 0.03
CA ALA A 340 11.48 13.40 1.07
C ALA A 340 11.05 14.04 2.41
N MET A 341 10.21 13.34 3.17
CA MET A 341 9.78 13.78 4.50
C MET A 341 10.90 13.58 5.53
N THR A 342 10.96 14.47 6.52
CA THR A 342 11.80 14.29 7.71
C THR A 342 11.14 13.32 8.69
N PRO A 343 11.89 12.74 9.65
CA PRO A 343 11.30 11.85 10.64
C PRO A 343 10.16 12.50 11.43
N THR A 344 10.33 13.75 11.85
CA THR A 344 9.32 14.54 12.57
C THR A 344 8.06 14.75 11.73
N GLU A 345 8.21 15.21 10.48
CA GLU A 345 7.05 15.44 9.60
C GLU A 345 6.25 14.15 9.35
N LEU A 346 6.93 13.02 9.18
CA LEU A 346 6.27 11.74 9.01
C LEU A 346 5.56 11.29 10.30
N ALA A 347 6.18 11.47 11.46
CA ALA A 347 5.58 11.16 12.76
C ALA A 347 4.33 12.01 13.02
N GLU A 348 4.39 13.32 12.77
CA GLU A 348 3.25 14.23 12.89
C GLU A 348 2.11 13.88 11.94
N THR A 349 2.43 13.53 10.69
CA THR A 349 1.43 13.11 9.69
C THR A 349 0.67 11.88 10.17
N VAL A 350 1.36 10.92 10.79
CA VAL A 350 0.73 9.74 11.37
C VAL A 350 -0.02 10.07 12.65
N ARG A 351 0.51 10.96 13.52
CA ARG A 351 -0.19 11.43 14.73
C ARG A 351 -1.52 12.06 14.39
N VAL A 352 -1.55 12.98 13.43
CA VAL A 352 -2.78 13.66 12.97
C VAL A 352 -3.79 12.69 12.35
N ALA A 353 -3.34 11.58 11.77
CA ALA A 353 -4.25 10.57 11.26
C ALA A 353 -4.99 9.83 12.39
N TYR A 354 -4.29 9.47 13.48
CA TYR A 354 -4.85 8.78 14.65
C TYR A 354 -5.50 9.73 15.67
N ASP A 355 -5.14 11.01 15.65
CA ASP A 355 -5.65 12.05 16.52
C ASP A 355 -5.83 13.36 15.74
N PRO A 356 -6.92 13.50 14.96
CA PRO A 356 -7.19 14.71 14.20
C PRO A 356 -7.22 16.00 15.03
N ALA A 357 -7.62 15.94 16.30
CA ALA A 357 -7.64 17.09 17.20
C ALA A 357 -6.24 17.68 17.47
N ALA A 358 -5.16 16.88 17.33
CA ALA A 358 -3.79 17.36 17.49
C ALA A 358 -3.33 18.28 16.34
N ALA A 359 -4.03 18.30 15.19
CA ALA A 359 -3.60 19.04 14.01
C ALA A 359 -3.39 20.54 14.28
N LEU A 360 -4.32 21.15 15.03
CA LEU A 360 -4.26 22.58 15.34
C LEU A 360 -3.03 22.94 16.19
N ALA A 361 -2.76 22.15 17.24
CA ALA A 361 -1.63 22.37 18.13
C ALA A 361 -0.29 22.20 17.39
N LEU A 362 -0.18 21.20 16.51
CA LEU A 362 1.01 20.98 15.69
C LEU A 362 1.25 22.13 14.70
N GLU A 363 0.18 22.63 14.07
CA GLU A 363 0.29 23.77 13.15
C GLU A 363 0.69 25.07 13.88
N GLN A 364 0.19 25.27 15.10
CA GLN A 364 0.60 26.40 15.95
C GLN A 364 2.08 26.31 16.36
N ALA A 365 2.57 25.12 16.75
CA ALA A 365 3.99 24.91 17.06
C ALA A 365 4.88 25.23 15.84
N HIS A 366 4.51 24.73 14.64
CA HIS A 366 5.22 25.06 13.41
C HIS A 366 5.20 26.55 13.06
N ALA A 367 4.07 27.22 13.30
CA ALA A 367 3.95 28.66 13.08
C ALA A 367 4.88 29.47 13.99
N ALA A 368 5.04 29.03 15.24
CA ALA A 368 5.94 29.60 16.24
C ALA A 368 7.41 29.19 16.05
N GLY A 369 7.70 28.21 15.19
CA GLY A 369 9.05 27.65 15.02
C GLY A 369 9.48 26.76 16.19
N GLU A 370 8.52 26.25 16.96
CA GLU A 370 8.74 25.36 18.09
C GLU A 370 8.82 23.90 17.64
N ASP A 371 9.59 23.08 18.38
CA ASP A 371 9.60 21.63 18.19
C ASP A 371 8.26 21.05 18.71
N SER A 372 7.57 20.29 17.86
CA SER A 372 6.32 19.63 18.24
C SER A 372 6.53 18.53 19.28
N GLY A 373 7.75 18.02 19.42
CA GLY A 373 8.09 16.91 20.32
C GLY A 373 7.51 15.56 19.88
N VAL A 374 6.87 15.49 18.70
CA VAL A 374 6.28 14.26 18.19
C VAL A 374 7.35 13.40 17.54
N THR A 375 7.58 12.23 18.13
CA THR A 375 8.48 11.19 17.61
C THR A 375 7.70 10.02 17.05
N TRP A 376 8.37 9.12 16.32
CA TRP A 376 7.70 7.94 15.77
C TRP A 376 7.15 7.01 16.87
N GLU A 377 7.83 6.95 18.02
CA GLU A 377 7.44 6.16 19.20
C GLU A 377 6.22 6.74 19.92
N THR A 378 5.88 8.01 19.66
CA THR A 378 4.77 8.75 20.26
C THR A 378 3.69 9.14 19.24
N ALA A 379 3.87 8.80 17.96
CA ALA A 379 2.95 9.13 16.88
C ALA A 379 1.64 8.30 16.90
N GLY A 380 1.59 7.21 17.66
CA GLY A 380 0.40 6.37 17.77
C GLY A 380 -0.64 6.92 18.76
N PRO A 381 -1.86 6.34 18.75
CA PRO A 381 -2.90 6.68 19.72
C PRO A 381 -2.61 6.06 21.10
N MET A 382 -3.15 6.65 22.16
CA MET A 382 -3.23 6.05 23.50
C MET A 382 -4.19 4.87 23.53
N ALA A 383 -5.29 4.95 22.81
CA ALA A 383 -6.25 3.87 22.69
C ALA A 383 -6.84 3.81 21.28
N GLN A 384 -7.08 2.59 20.81
CA GLN A 384 -8.01 2.38 19.70
C GLN A 384 -8.86 1.13 19.94
N VAL A 385 -10.08 1.18 19.45
CA VAL A 385 -11.06 0.10 19.54
C VAL A 385 -11.60 -0.18 18.15
N GLU A 386 -11.27 -1.36 17.64
CA GLU A 386 -11.79 -1.86 16.39
C GLU A 386 -13.18 -2.47 16.59
N SER A 387 -14.13 -2.05 15.78
CA SER A 387 -15.42 -2.70 15.61
C SER A 387 -15.46 -3.45 14.28
N TRP A 388 -16.51 -4.22 14.04
CA TRP A 388 -16.64 -4.96 12.79
C TRP A 388 -16.59 -4.03 11.55
N GLY A 389 -17.13 -2.82 11.62
CA GLY A 389 -17.29 -1.92 10.48
C GLY A 389 -16.62 -0.54 10.59
N ALA A 390 -16.00 -0.22 11.73
CA ALA A 390 -15.35 1.06 11.98
C ALA A 390 -14.21 0.91 13.01
N LEU A 391 -13.31 1.89 13.06
CA LEU A 391 -12.21 2.01 14.02
C LEU A 391 -12.40 3.28 14.85
N ARG A 392 -12.58 3.15 16.17
CA ARG A 392 -12.46 4.30 17.09
C ARG A 392 -10.99 4.45 17.45
N HIS A 393 -10.45 5.65 17.28
CA HIS A 393 -9.13 6.06 17.74
C HIS A 393 -9.31 7.34 18.58
N GLU A 394 -8.22 7.99 18.98
CA GLU A 394 -8.16 9.04 20.02
C GLU A 394 -9.36 10.02 19.99
N SER A 395 -9.24 11.07 19.19
CA SER A 395 -10.27 12.10 19.08
C SER A 395 -11.36 11.73 18.08
N ALA A 396 -11.15 10.75 17.20
CA ALA A 396 -12.03 10.53 16.05
C ALA A 396 -12.36 9.05 15.77
N ALA A 397 -13.23 8.81 14.80
CA ALA A 397 -13.56 7.46 14.34
C ALA A 397 -13.49 7.39 12.82
N SER A 398 -12.99 6.28 12.30
CA SER A 398 -12.79 6.08 10.88
C SER A 398 -13.47 4.83 10.34
N ILE A 399 -13.84 4.88 9.06
CA ILE A 399 -14.19 3.71 8.26
C ILE A 399 -13.21 3.65 7.08
N THR A 400 -12.70 2.47 6.79
CA THR A 400 -11.87 2.20 5.62
C THR A 400 -12.61 1.28 4.64
N TRP A 401 -12.56 1.65 3.37
CA TRP A 401 -13.01 0.89 2.21
C TRP A 401 -11.84 0.48 1.34
N ALA A 402 -12.00 -0.62 0.61
CA ALA A 402 -11.14 -1.00 -0.50
C ALA A 402 -11.95 -1.00 -1.80
N ALA A 403 -11.35 -0.54 -2.90
CA ALA A 403 -11.87 -0.81 -4.23
C ALA A 403 -11.69 -2.28 -4.58
N ILE A 404 -12.75 -2.91 -5.07
CA ILE A 404 -12.80 -4.36 -5.32
C ILE A 404 -12.81 -4.72 -6.80
N SER A 405 -13.02 -3.73 -7.65
CA SER A 405 -12.93 -3.85 -9.08
C SER A 405 -12.46 -2.52 -9.64
N PRO A 406 -11.79 -2.54 -10.79
CA PRO A 406 -11.51 -1.32 -11.50
C PRO A 406 -12.78 -0.57 -11.92
N PRO A 407 -12.64 0.71 -12.29
CA PRO A 407 -13.69 1.44 -12.97
C PRO A 407 -14.20 0.68 -14.18
N ALA A 408 -15.52 0.65 -14.35
CA ALA A 408 -16.13 0.05 -15.53
C ALA A 408 -15.96 0.98 -16.74
N GLY A 409 -15.27 0.48 -17.77
CA GLY A 409 -15.01 1.19 -19.02
C GLY A 409 -13.82 2.14 -18.95
N ALA A 410 -13.59 2.86 -20.04
CA ALA A 410 -12.56 3.87 -20.11
C ALA A 410 -12.97 5.11 -19.27
N VAL A 411 -12.02 5.72 -18.57
CA VAL A 411 -12.27 6.84 -17.66
C VAL A 411 -11.50 8.07 -18.08
N GLN A 412 -12.04 9.25 -17.82
CA GLN A 412 -11.33 10.52 -18.04
C GLN A 412 -10.39 10.83 -16.87
N SER A 413 -9.45 11.74 -17.07
CA SER A 413 -8.51 12.22 -16.04
C SER A 413 -9.23 12.74 -14.78
N SER A 414 -10.43 13.30 -14.93
CA SER A 414 -11.23 13.91 -13.86
C SER A 414 -12.07 12.92 -13.05
N VAL A 415 -12.08 11.61 -13.37
CA VAL A 415 -13.01 10.63 -12.78
C VAL A 415 -12.94 10.57 -11.25
N LEU A 416 -11.76 10.80 -10.66
CA LEU A 416 -11.55 10.79 -9.22
C LEU A 416 -11.78 12.15 -8.56
N GLY A 417 -12.01 13.22 -9.33
CA GLY A 417 -12.06 14.59 -8.82
C GLY A 417 -13.04 14.77 -7.66
N ARG A 418 -14.25 14.18 -7.75
CA ARG A 418 -15.24 14.24 -6.66
C ARG A 418 -14.80 13.45 -5.42
N LEU A 419 -14.20 12.27 -5.61
CA LEU A 419 -13.73 11.45 -4.51
C LEU A 419 -12.54 12.11 -3.78
N LEU A 420 -11.66 12.79 -4.51
CA LEU A 420 -10.50 13.50 -3.95
C LEU A 420 -10.86 14.87 -3.39
N ALA A 421 -11.91 15.53 -3.87
CA ALA A 421 -12.32 16.84 -3.37
C ALA A 421 -12.73 16.78 -1.88
N PRO A 422 -12.53 17.87 -1.11
CA PRO A 422 -13.06 18.00 0.24
C PRO A 422 -14.57 17.72 0.31
N HIS A 423 -15.05 17.21 1.45
CA HIS A 423 -16.46 16.93 1.65
C HIS A 423 -16.92 17.46 3.02
N PRO A 424 -17.96 18.30 3.10
CA PRO A 424 -18.35 18.99 4.34
C PRO A 424 -18.80 18.05 5.45
N GLY A 425 -19.35 16.87 5.10
CA GLY A 425 -19.73 15.84 6.07
C GLY A 425 -18.59 14.97 6.60
N LEU A 426 -17.32 15.25 6.25
CA LEU A 426 -16.16 14.46 6.65
C LEU A 426 -15.08 15.37 7.26
N SER A 427 -14.64 15.08 8.48
CA SER A 427 -13.51 15.79 9.11
C SER A 427 -12.18 15.50 8.41
N ARG A 428 -12.02 14.29 7.86
CA ARG A 428 -10.88 13.93 7.02
C ARG A 428 -11.22 12.82 6.05
N LYS A 429 -10.71 12.90 4.82
CA LYS A 429 -10.83 11.85 3.82
C LYS A 429 -9.48 11.60 3.16
N ARG A 430 -9.03 10.36 3.21
CA ARG A 430 -7.77 9.90 2.64
C ARG A 430 -8.01 8.84 1.58
N VAL A 431 -7.43 9.03 0.41
CA VAL A 431 -7.49 8.08 -0.71
C VAL A 431 -6.07 7.65 -1.03
N THR A 432 -5.80 6.36 -0.87
CA THR A 432 -4.47 5.76 -1.10
C THR A 432 -4.54 4.76 -2.22
N PHE A 433 -3.84 5.05 -3.30
CA PHE A 433 -3.51 4.10 -4.36
C PHE A 433 -2.26 3.34 -3.97
N VAL A 434 -2.25 2.03 -4.14
CA VAL A 434 -1.07 1.18 -3.94
C VAL A 434 -0.79 0.46 -5.24
N TYR A 435 0.28 0.86 -5.91
CA TYR A 435 0.81 0.27 -7.12
C TYR A 435 1.91 -0.75 -6.78
N ARG A 436 1.89 -1.90 -7.43
CA ARG A 436 2.95 -2.91 -7.34
C ARG A 436 3.34 -3.31 -8.76
N PRO A 437 4.41 -2.72 -9.31
CA PRO A 437 4.87 -3.05 -10.65
C PRO A 437 5.19 -4.54 -10.80
N PHE A 438 4.86 -5.09 -11.95
CA PHE A 438 5.36 -6.40 -12.38
C PHE A 438 6.73 -6.22 -13.01
N ASP A 439 7.63 -7.19 -12.82
CA ASP A 439 8.85 -7.25 -13.59
C ASP A 439 8.52 -7.36 -15.10
N PRO A 440 9.36 -6.82 -16.01
CA PRO A 440 9.05 -6.77 -17.43
C PRO A 440 8.71 -8.14 -18.05
N ALA A 441 9.40 -9.20 -17.63
CA ALA A 441 9.17 -10.55 -18.16
C ALA A 441 7.80 -11.11 -17.73
N THR A 442 7.43 -10.92 -16.46
CA THR A 442 6.09 -11.27 -15.96
C THR A 442 5.01 -10.40 -16.60
N ALA A 443 5.25 -9.10 -16.79
CA ALA A 443 4.31 -8.20 -17.45
C ALA A 443 3.99 -8.65 -18.87
N ALA A 444 5.01 -8.97 -19.69
CA ALA A 444 4.83 -9.48 -21.04
C ALA A 444 4.02 -10.79 -21.07
N ARG A 445 4.36 -11.74 -20.18
CA ARG A 445 3.62 -13.00 -20.06
C ARG A 445 2.15 -12.78 -19.72
N ILE A 446 1.86 -11.90 -18.77
CA ILE A 446 0.47 -11.58 -18.36
C ILE A 446 -0.31 -10.96 -19.53
N ALA A 447 0.31 -10.04 -20.28
CA ALA A 447 -0.33 -9.41 -21.43
C ALA A 447 -0.67 -10.45 -22.52
N ASP A 448 0.28 -11.33 -22.86
CA ASP A 448 0.08 -12.39 -23.84
C ASP A 448 -1.02 -13.39 -23.40
N GLU A 449 -0.99 -13.80 -22.13
CA GLU A 449 -2.00 -14.69 -21.55
C GLU A 449 -3.40 -14.04 -21.55
N ALA A 450 -3.49 -12.74 -21.31
CA ALA A 450 -4.75 -12.00 -21.36
C ALA A 450 -5.34 -11.98 -22.78
N VAL A 451 -4.52 -11.73 -23.81
CA VAL A 451 -4.96 -11.79 -25.22
C VAL A 451 -5.41 -13.19 -25.59
N LYS A 452 -4.64 -14.22 -25.23
CA LYS A 452 -5.00 -15.64 -25.49
C LYS A 452 -6.34 -15.98 -24.83
N THR A 453 -6.52 -15.62 -23.56
CA THR A 453 -7.75 -15.90 -22.80
C THR A 453 -8.96 -15.13 -23.35
N ALA A 454 -8.81 -13.86 -23.68
CA ALA A 454 -9.91 -13.08 -24.27
C ALA A 454 -10.32 -13.65 -25.65
N ASN A 455 -9.34 -14.09 -26.44
CA ASN A 455 -9.59 -14.69 -27.75
C ASN A 455 -10.30 -16.05 -27.65
N THR A 456 -9.94 -16.89 -26.67
CA THR A 456 -10.65 -18.17 -26.46
C THR A 456 -12.08 -17.94 -25.99
N VAL A 457 -12.32 -16.98 -25.09
CA VAL A 457 -13.69 -16.64 -24.64
C VAL A 457 -14.53 -16.10 -25.79
N ALA A 458 -13.98 -15.20 -26.61
CA ALA A 458 -14.69 -14.64 -27.76
C ALA A 458 -15.04 -15.70 -28.83
N THR A 459 -14.23 -16.74 -28.98
CA THR A 459 -14.44 -17.81 -29.98
C THR A 459 -15.15 -19.06 -29.43
N ALA A 460 -15.31 -19.20 -28.11
CA ALA A 460 -15.90 -20.38 -27.49
C ALA A 460 -17.42 -20.54 -27.74
N ARG A 461 -18.14 -19.46 -28.03
CA ARG A 461 -19.58 -19.51 -28.32
C ARG A 461 -19.80 -19.78 -29.82
N ARG A 462 -20.73 -20.69 -30.15
CA ARG A 462 -21.24 -20.82 -31.52
C ARG A 462 -22.06 -19.56 -31.86
N GLY A 463 -21.57 -18.74 -32.78
CA GLY A 463 -22.24 -17.51 -33.23
C GLY A 463 -21.35 -16.27 -33.09
N GLN A 464 -21.94 -15.09 -33.26
CA GLN A 464 -21.22 -13.82 -33.15
C GLN A 464 -20.88 -13.52 -31.68
N PRO A 465 -19.65 -13.06 -31.36
CA PRO A 465 -19.28 -12.75 -29.98
C PRO A 465 -20.15 -11.63 -29.41
N GLY A 466 -20.44 -11.69 -28.11
CA GLY A 466 -21.18 -10.62 -27.45
C GLY A 466 -20.38 -9.33 -27.41
N ALA A 467 -21.05 -8.17 -27.33
CA ALA A 467 -20.38 -6.86 -27.27
C ALA A 467 -19.38 -6.72 -26.11
N ALA A 468 -19.62 -7.41 -24.99
CA ALA A 468 -18.68 -7.45 -23.87
C ALA A 468 -17.42 -8.28 -24.18
N ASP A 469 -17.57 -9.38 -24.93
CA ASP A 469 -16.46 -10.26 -25.30
C ASP A 469 -15.55 -9.58 -26.34
N THR A 470 -16.15 -8.85 -27.30
CA THR A 470 -15.39 -8.06 -28.29
C THR A 470 -14.63 -6.91 -27.63
N LEU A 471 -15.27 -6.18 -26.71
CA LEU A 471 -14.62 -5.10 -25.96
C LEU A 471 -13.48 -5.61 -25.06
N ALA A 472 -13.66 -6.77 -24.41
CA ALA A 472 -12.61 -7.38 -23.60
C ALA A 472 -11.40 -7.79 -24.46
N LEU A 473 -11.63 -8.34 -25.65
CA LEU A 473 -10.56 -8.69 -26.59
C LEU A 473 -9.84 -7.45 -27.14
N SER A 474 -10.56 -6.39 -27.50
CA SER A 474 -9.93 -5.15 -27.97
C SER A 474 -9.09 -4.49 -26.87
N ALA A 475 -9.61 -4.46 -25.63
CA ALA A 475 -8.86 -3.94 -24.48
C ALA A 475 -7.60 -4.77 -24.19
N ALA A 476 -7.69 -6.10 -24.21
CA ALA A 476 -6.53 -6.97 -24.01
C ALA A 476 -5.45 -6.76 -25.09
N ARG A 477 -5.85 -6.61 -26.36
CA ARG A 477 -4.92 -6.31 -27.46
C ARG A 477 -4.27 -4.94 -27.30
N GLN A 478 -5.04 -3.93 -26.90
CA GLN A 478 -4.52 -2.60 -26.62
C GLN A 478 -3.47 -2.63 -25.50
N THR A 479 -3.78 -3.26 -24.37
CA THR A 479 -2.83 -3.46 -23.26
C THR A 479 -1.54 -4.15 -23.72
N ALA A 480 -1.65 -5.20 -24.55
CA ALA A 480 -0.48 -5.90 -25.07
C ALA A 480 0.36 -5.03 -26.02
N ALA A 481 -0.29 -4.22 -26.86
CA ALA A 481 0.41 -3.28 -27.73
C ALA A 481 1.13 -2.18 -26.93
N GLU A 482 0.48 -1.61 -25.91
CA GLU A 482 1.09 -0.63 -25.00
C GLU A 482 2.27 -1.24 -24.22
N GLN A 483 2.12 -2.48 -23.72
CA GLN A 483 3.20 -3.20 -23.04
C GLN A 483 4.39 -3.45 -23.99
N ALA A 484 4.13 -3.87 -25.23
CA ALA A 484 5.16 -4.04 -26.25
C ALA A 484 5.86 -2.72 -26.62
N ALA A 485 5.15 -1.58 -26.53
CA ALA A 485 5.71 -0.25 -26.67
C ALA A 485 6.47 0.25 -25.43
N GLY A 486 6.56 -0.56 -24.37
CA GLY A 486 7.32 -0.26 -23.16
C GLY A 486 6.50 0.24 -21.97
N ALA A 487 5.16 0.20 -22.04
CA ALA A 487 4.32 0.48 -20.87
C ALA A 487 4.47 -0.61 -19.81
N GLY A 488 4.57 -0.19 -18.54
CA GLY A 488 4.59 -1.11 -17.40
C GLY A 488 3.21 -1.66 -17.09
N LEU A 489 3.15 -2.87 -16.54
CA LEU A 489 1.95 -3.39 -15.89
C LEU A 489 2.10 -3.31 -14.37
N VAL A 490 1.05 -2.88 -13.68
CA VAL A 490 1.04 -2.74 -12.22
C VAL A 490 -0.18 -3.47 -11.64
N ARG A 491 -0.01 -4.14 -10.50
CA ARG A 491 -1.14 -4.42 -9.62
C ARG A 491 -1.51 -3.14 -8.91
N GLN A 492 -2.79 -2.91 -8.72
CA GLN A 492 -3.28 -1.70 -8.06
C GLN A 492 -4.36 -2.04 -7.04
N ALA A 493 -4.31 -1.35 -5.90
CA ALA A 493 -5.35 -1.34 -4.91
C ALA A 493 -5.68 0.11 -4.55
N VAL A 494 -6.94 0.38 -4.22
CA VAL A 494 -7.36 1.70 -3.74
C VAL A 494 -7.98 1.51 -2.36
N LEU A 495 -7.50 2.26 -1.39
CA LEU A 495 -8.07 2.36 -0.06
C LEU A 495 -8.64 3.76 0.12
N VAL A 496 -9.86 3.85 0.65
CA VAL A 496 -10.47 5.12 1.02
C VAL A 496 -10.72 5.06 2.52
N THR A 497 -10.24 6.04 3.28
CA THR A 497 -10.54 6.18 4.71
C THR A 497 -11.26 7.50 4.92
N ALA A 498 -12.43 7.45 5.54
CA ALA A 498 -13.11 8.64 6.00
C ALA A 498 -13.13 8.65 7.52
N THR A 499 -12.88 9.82 8.09
CA THR A 499 -12.78 10.07 9.52
C THR A 499 -13.74 11.17 9.90
N VAL A 500 -14.42 10.97 11.03
CA VAL A 500 -15.32 11.93 11.67
C VAL A 500 -14.89 12.13 13.12
N ASP A 501 -15.07 13.32 13.64
CA ASP A 501 -14.71 13.61 15.04
C ASP A 501 -15.73 12.99 16.01
N ASP A 502 -17.02 13.01 15.63
CA ASP A 502 -18.10 12.36 16.37
C ASP A 502 -18.47 11.00 15.76
N PRO A 503 -18.30 9.87 16.49
CA PRO A 503 -18.73 8.55 16.05
C PRO A 503 -20.20 8.44 15.65
N ALA A 504 -21.09 9.30 16.15
CA ALA A 504 -22.51 9.32 15.75
C ALA A 504 -22.69 9.69 14.26
N GLN A 505 -21.71 10.34 13.64
CA GLN A 505 -21.73 10.75 12.23
C GLN A 505 -21.27 9.64 11.27
N LEU A 506 -20.74 8.52 11.79
CA LEU A 506 -20.25 7.41 10.97
C LEU A 506 -21.26 6.89 9.93
N PRO A 507 -22.58 6.77 10.20
CA PRO A 507 -23.55 6.35 9.20
C PRO A 507 -23.63 7.31 8.01
N ALA A 508 -23.68 8.62 8.27
CA ALA A 508 -23.75 9.66 7.24
C ALA A 508 -22.45 9.73 6.43
N ALA A 509 -21.30 9.69 7.11
CA ALA A 509 -19.99 9.61 6.47
C ALA A 509 -19.88 8.40 5.55
N ALA A 510 -20.45 7.26 5.97
CA ALA A 510 -20.39 6.05 5.18
C ALA A 510 -21.24 6.12 3.92
N GLU A 511 -22.43 6.73 4.00
CA GLU A 511 -23.27 6.99 2.84
C GLU A 511 -22.58 7.96 1.87
N ALA A 512 -21.98 9.04 2.38
CA ALA A 512 -21.25 10.01 1.56
C ALA A 512 -20.13 9.33 0.75
N VAL A 513 -19.31 8.48 1.37
CA VAL A 513 -18.23 7.75 0.66
C VAL A 513 -18.79 6.73 -0.33
N ASP A 514 -19.88 6.03 0.01
CA ASP A 514 -20.51 5.07 -0.90
C ASP A 514 -21.07 5.79 -2.15
N GLN A 515 -21.63 7.01 -2.01
CA GLN A 515 -22.07 7.86 -3.13
C GLN A 515 -20.89 8.39 -3.95
N LEU A 516 -19.84 8.91 -3.30
CA LEU A 516 -18.63 9.40 -3.97
C LEU A 516 -17.92 8.30 -4.75
N GLY A 517 -17.84 7.08 -4.20
CA GLY A 517 -17.30 5.91 -4.89
C GLY A 517 -18.08 5.61 -6.17
N GLY A 518 -19.42 5.58 -6.08
CA GLY A 518 -20.29 5.40 -7.24
C GLY A 518 -20.08 6.47 -8.32
N ALA A 519 -20.03 7.75 -7.92
CA ALA A 519 -19.81 8.88 -8.84
C ALA A 519 -18.43 8.83 -9.51
N SER A 520 -17.42 8.33 -8.82
CA SER A 520 -16.06 8.12 -9.35
C SER A 520 -15.85 6.76 -10.02
N ARG A 521 -16.93 6.04 -10.34
CA ARG A 521 -16.92 4.70 -10.97
C ARG A 521 -16.12 3.65 -10.19
N LEU A 522 -15.80 3.90 -8.92
CA LEU A 522 -15.08 2.97 -8.07
C LEU A 522 -16.07 2.16 -7.24
N ARG A 523 -16.00 0.84 -7.37
CA ARG A 523 -16.79 -0.05 -6.52
C ARG A 523 -16.09 -0.22 -5.16
N LEU A 524 -16.42 0.67 -4.23
CA LEU A 524 -15.87 0.65 -2.89
C LEU A 524 -16.59 -0.35 -1.99
N ARG A 525 -15.85 -0.98 -1.08
CA ARG A 525 -16.42 -1.84 -0.04
C ARG A 525 -15.68 -1.71 1.27
N ARG A 526 -16.46 -1.60 2.36
CA ARG A 526 -15.93 -1.52 3.71
C ARG A 526 -15.08 -2.76 4.05
N CYS A 527 -13.91 -2.52 4.63
CA CYS A 527 -12.97 -3.53 5.11
C CYS A 527 -13.44 -4.15 6.42
N TYR A 528 -14.57 -4.85 6.40
CA TYR A 528 -15.16 -5.43 7.59
C TYR A 528 -14.23 -6.44 8.29
N GLY A 529 -14.06 -6.27 9.62
CA GLY A 529 -13.22 -7.13 10.46
C GLY A 529 -11.71 -6.92 10.31
N SER A 530 -11.29 -5.89 9.57
CA SER A 530 -9.89 -5.53 9.33
C SER A 530 -9.72 -4.02 9.15
N GLN A 531 -10.53 -3.22 9.85
CA GLN A 531 -10.50 -1.77 9.83
C GLN A 531 -9.15 -1.23 10.33
N ALA A 532 -8.59 -1.77 11.42
CA ALA A 532 -7.31 -1.31 11.96
C ALA A 532 -6.15 -1.54 10.97
N ALA A 533 -6.08 -2.75 10.38
CA ALA A 533 -5.07 -3.07 9.38
C ALA A 533 -5.24 -2.25 8.09
N SER A 534 -6.48 -2.03 7.66
CA SER A 534 -6.78 -1.25 6.44
C SER A 534 -6.51 0.24 6.66
N PHE A 535 -6.82 0.77 7.84
CA PHE A 535 -6.51 2.13 8.23
C PHE A 535 -5.01 2.38 8.20
N ALA A 536 -4.22 1.48 8.80
CA ALA A 536 -2.76 1.55 8.79
C ALA A 536 -2.18 1.48 7.38
N ALA A 537 -2.73 0.64 6.51
CA ALA A 537 -2.35 0.58 5.10
C ALA A 537 -2.72 1.87 4.33
N ALA A 538 -3.89 2.42 4.62
CA ALA A 538 -4.35 3.67 4.04
C ALA A 538 -3.58 4.89 4.54
N LEU A 539 -2.74 4.80 5.59
CA LEU A 539 -1.82 5.90 5.93
C LEU A 539 -0.82 6.18 4.81
N GLY A 540 -0.61 5.23 3.89
CA GLY A 540 0.31 5.40 2.78
C GLY A 540 1.77 5.48 3.22
N VAL A 541 2.13 4.94 4.39
CA VAL A 541 3.51 4.94 4.92
C VAL A 541 4.32 3.71 4.49
N GLY A 542 3.80 2.90 3.55
CA GLY A 542 4.51 1.75 2.97
C GLY A 542 4.05 0.37 3.48
N VAL A 543 2.91 0.30 4.17
CA VAL A 543 2.33 -0.98 4.60
C VAL A 543 1.70 -1.70 3.39
N VAL A 544 2.33 -2.81 2.97
CA VAL A 544 1.88 -3.62 1.83
C VAL A 544 1.11 -4.85 2.35
N LEU A 545 -0.21 -4.73 2.49
CA LEU A 545 -1.07 -5.74 3.15
C LEU A 545 -0.77 -7.21 2.78
N PRO A 546 -0.64 -7.61 1.50
CA PRO A 546 -0.39 -9.02 1.14
C PRO A 546 0.90 -9.60 1.71
N LYS A 547 1.86 -8.77 2.12
CA LYS A 547 3.16 -9.19 2.66
C LYS A 547 3.13 -9.39 4.17
N HIS A 548 2.06 -8.93 4.84
CA HIS A 548 1.82 -9.13 6.27
C HIS A 548 0.84 -10.29 6.56
N VAL A 549 0.27 -10.92 5.53
CA VAL A 549 -0.60 -12.08 5.69
C VAL A 549 0.21 -13.37 5.56
N VAL A 550 0.01 -14.30 6.50
CA VAL A 550 0.52 -15.68 6.39
C VAL A 550 -0.40 -16.44 5.43
N MET A 551 -0.19 -16.24 4.13
CA MET A 551 -0.88 -17.00 3.07
C MET A 551 0.14 -17.57 2.10
N PRO A 552 0.00 -18.84 1.64
CA PRO A 552 0.88 -19.43 0.63
C PRO A 552 0.92 -18.57 -0.65
N ASP A 553 2.11 -18.45 -1.26
CA ASP A 553 2.36 -17.48 -2.35
C ASP A 553 1.47 -17.70 -3.58
N VAL A 554 1.03 -18.94 -3.83
CA VAL A 554 0.08 -19.29 -4.90
C VAL A 554 -1.24 -18.52 -4.76
N PHE A 555 -1.73 -18.33 -3.54
CA PHE A 555 -2.95 -17.56 -3.29
C PHE A 555 -2.68 -16.06 -3.22
N ARG A 556 -1.46 -15.65 -2.86
CA ARG A 556 -1.06 -14.25 -2.73
C ARG A 556 -0.88 -13.55 -4.08
N ASN A 557 -0.51 -14.30 -5.10
CA ASN A 557 -0.31 -13.80 -6.46
C ASN A 557 -1.58 -13.84 -7.33
N ALA A 558 -2.62 -14.56 -6.88
CA ALA A 558 -3.92 -14.65 -7.54
C ALA A 558 -4.95 -13.63 -7.02
N LEU A 559 -4.61 -12.89 -5.96
CA LEU A 559 -5.30 -11.68 -5.48
C LEU A 559 -4.53 -10.44 -5.96
#